data_AF-A0A4Y5X2W0-F1
#
_entry.id   AF-A0A4Y5X2W0-F1
#
_cell.length_a   1.000
_cell.length_b   1.000
_cell.length_c   1.000
_cell.angle_alpha   90.00
_cell.angle_beta   90.00
_cell.angle_gamma   90.00
#
_symmetry.space_group_name_H-M   'P 1'
#
loop_
_entity.id
_entity.type
_entity.pdbx_description
1 polymer ?
#
loop_
_entity_poly.entity_id
_entity_poly.type
_entity_poly.pdbx_seq_one_letter_code
_entity_poly.pdbx_strand_id
1 'polypeptide(L)'
;GSHVTDVTNASRTMLMDLETLDWDDELLSFFSIPRQMLPEIKPSSYPESFGITRDDGPLAGQVPVTGVLGDQQAAMVGQVCLAPGEAKNTYGTGNFLLLNTGEKIVRSDNGLLTTVCYQFGDAKPVYALEGSIAVTGSAVQWLRDQLGIISGAAQSEALARQVTDNGGVYFVPAFSGLFAPYWRS
;
A
#
# COMPACT_ATOMS: atom_id res chain seq x y z
N GLY A 1 -9.68 1.08 26.13
CA GLY A 1 -9.22 1.69 24.86
C GLY A 1 -10.09 1.20 23.74
N SER A 2 -10.09 1.88 22.60
CA SER A 2 -10.85 1.46 21.42
C SER A 2 -10.10 0.36 20.65
N HIS A 3 -10.81 -0.64 20.12
CA HIS A 3 -10.25 -1.66 19.23
C HIS A 3 -10.83 -1.43 17.83
N VAL A 4 -10.11 -0.66 17.03
CA VAL A 4 -10.59 -0.08 15.77
C VAL A 4 -9.49 -0.11 14.71
N THR A 5 -9.89 -0.22 13.45
CA THR A 5 -9.03 -0.13 12.27
C THR A 5 -9.69 0.74 11.21
N ASP A 6 -8.94 1.20 10.21
CA ASP A 6 -9.54 1.90 9.09
C ASP A 6 -9.77 0.99 7.88
N VAL A 7 -10.62 1.43 6.96
CA VAL A 7 -10.95 0.71 5.72
C VAL A 7 -9.74 0.36 4.86
N THR A 8 -8.67 1.17 4.87
CA THR A 8 -7.47 0.89 4.07
C THR A 8 -6.71 -0.30 4.64
N ASN A 9 -6.43 -0.33 5.94
CA ASN A 9 -5.77 -1.45 6.60
C ASN A 9 -6.64 -2.72 6.58
N ALA A 10 -7.95 -2.60 6.85
CA ALA A 10 -8.89 -3.71 6.77
C ALA A 10 -8.90 -4.36 5.37
N SER A 11 -8.86 -3.56 4.30
CA SER A 11 -8.81 -4.08 2.92
C SER A 11 -7.55 -4.92 2.59
N ARG A 12 -6.50 -4.87 3.43
CA ARG A 12 -5.25 -5.64 3.26
C ARG A 12 -5.22 -6.95 4.03
N THR A 13 -6.26 -7.23 4.80
CA THR A 13 -6.36 -8.46 5.61
C THR A 13 -6.84 -9.67 4.82
N MET A 14 -7.41 -9.46 3.63
CA MET A 14 -8.16 -10.45 2.86
C MET A 14 -9.48 -10.91 3.52
N LEU A 15 -9.94 -10.25 4.59
CA LEU A 15 -11.15 -10.62 5.33
C LEU A 15 -12.29 -9.60 5.23
N MET A 16 -12.01 -8.43 4.65
CA MET A 16 -13.00 -7.36 4.47
C MET A 16 -13.59 -7.43 3.05
N ASP A 17 -14.91 -7.34 2.95
CA ASP A 17 -15.60 -7.13 1.68
C ASP A 17 -15.46 -5.67 1.24
N LEU A 18 -15.03 -5.47 -0.02
CA LEU A 18 -14.79 -4.14 -0.58
C LEU A 18 -16.09 -3.39 -0.92
N GLU A 19 -17.21 -4.09 -1.10
CA GLU A 19 -18.50 -3.48 -1.44
C GLU A 19 -19.23 -2.98 -0.19
N THR A 20 -19.20 -3.77 0.89
CA THR A 20 -19.89 -3.45 2.15
C THR A 20 -18.99 -2.71 3.15
N LEU A 21 -17.66 -2.80 3.00
CA LEU A 21 -16.65 -2.32 3.95
C LEU A 21 -16.77 -2.94 5.35
N ASP A 22 -17.30 -4.16 5.41
CA ASP A 22 -17.43 -4.93 6.63
C ASP A 22 -16.64 -6.24 6.53
N TRP A 23 -16.42 -6.88 7.68
CA TRP A 23 -15.83 -8.22 7.71
C TRP A 23 -16.77 -9.23 7.06
N ASP A 24 -16.21 -10.02 6.13
CA ASP A 24 -16.95 -11.00 5.33
C ASP A 24 -17.13 -12.32 6.10
N ASP A 25 -18.37 -12.64 6.46
CA ASP A 25 -18.66 -13.81 7.30
C ASP A 25 -18.32 -15.15 6.62
N GLU A 26 -18.32 -15.23 5.29
CA GLU A 26 -17.92 -16.45 4.56
C GLU A 26 -16.41 -16.68 4.71
N LEU A 27 -15.61 -15.64 4.48
CA LEU A 27 -14.15 -15.68 4.66
C LEU A 27 -13.77 -15.94 6.12
N LEU A 28 -14.45 -15.29 7.07
CA LEU A 28 -14.24 -15.55 8.50
C LEU A 28 -14.54 -17.01 8.87
N SER A 29 -15.65 -17.56 8.37
CA SER A 29 -15.99 -18.97 8.58
C SER A 29 -14.94 -19.89 7.94
N PHE A 30 -14.52 -19.61 6.71
CA PHE A 30 -13.53 -20.40 5.98
C PHE A 30 -12.20 -20.51 6.75
N PHE A 31 -11.71 -19.40 7.30
CA PHE A 31 -10.48 -19.38 8.11
C PHE A 31 -10.71 -19.73 9.59
N SER A 32 -11.95 -20.01 10.00
CA SER A 32 -12.32 -20.28 11.40
C SER A 32 -11.93 -19.14 12.36
N ILE A 33 -12.13 -17.89 11.92
CA ILE A 33 -11.80 -16.67 12.69
C ILE A 33 -13.07 -16.16 13.40
N PRO A 34 -13.09 -16.10 14.74
CA PRO A 34 -14.21 -15.50 15.46
C PRO A 34 -14.30 -13.99 15.22
N ARG A 35 -15.42 -13.51 14.67
CA ARG A 35 -15.67 -12.09 14.37
C ARG A 35 -15.41 -11.14 15.54
N GLN A 36 -15.72 -11.57 16.77
CA GLN A 36 -15.51 -10.79 18.00
C GLN A 36 -14.04 -10.42 18.29
N MET A 37 -13.06 -11.07 17.63
CA MET A 37 -11.65 -10.71 17.75
C MET A 37 -11.26 -9.51 16.87
N LEU A 38 -12.07 -9.23 15.85
CA LEU A 38 -11.76 -8.24 14.84
C LEU A 38 -12.09 -6.83 15.36
N PRO A 39 -11.27 -5.82 15.01
CA PRO A 39 -11.58 -4.44 15.34
C PRO A 39 -12.81 -3.95 14.55
N GLU A 40 -13.48 -2.94 15.06
CA GLU A 40 -14.50 -2.22 14.28
C GLU A 40 -13.81 -1.42 13.16
N ILE A 41 -14.36 -1.49 11.95
CA ILE A 41 -13.84 -0.77 10.78
C ILE A 41 -14.44 0.64 10.76
N LYS A 42 -13.61 1.66 10.61
CA LYS A 42 -13.99 3.09 10.53
C LYS A 42 -13.42 3.77 9.27
N PRO A 43 -13.95 4.93 8.87
CA PRO A 43 -13.35 5.74 7.82
C PRO A 43 -11.92 6.16 8.15
N SER A 44 -11.07 6.29 7.14
CA SER A 44 -9.66 6.71 7.30
C SER A 44 -9.49 8.06 7.98
N SER A 45 -10.38 9.00 7.72
CA SER A 45 -10.52 10.23 8.51
C SER A 45 -11.86 10.17 9.24
N TYR A 46 -11.84 9.91 10.55
CA TYR A 46 -13.05 9.68 11.33
C TYR A 46 -13.34 10.88 12.26
N PRO A 47 -14.39 11.69 11.98
CA PRO A 47 -14.71 12.88 12.76
C PRO A 47 -15.01 12.63 14.24
N GLU A 48 -15.57 11.46 14.58
CA GLU A 48 -15.85 11.07 15.96
C GLU A 48 -14.62 10.54 16.71
N SER A 49 -13.46 10.49 16.03
CA SER A 49 -12.19 9.92 16.49
C SER A 49 -12.21 8.40 16.67
N PHE A 50 -11.06 7.78 16.45
CA PHE A 50 -10.78 6.39 16.82
C PHE A 50 -10.63 6.22 18.34
N GLY A 51 -10.51 7.32 19.07
CA GLY A 51 -10.29 7.38 20.50
C GLY A 51 -9.47 8.60 20.90
N ILE A 52 -9.29 8.78 22.20
CA ILE A 52 -8.56 9.91 22.78
C ILE A 52 -7.34 9.37 23.51
N THR A 53 -6.18 10.02 23.38
CA THR A 53 -4.98 9.66 24.13
C THR A 53 -5.20 9.85 25.63
N ARG A 54 -4.48 9.07 26.44
CA ARG A 54 -4.57 9.23 27.90
C ARG A 54 -3.93 10.55 28.32
N ASP A 55 -4.51 11.17 29.34
CA ASP A 55 -4.00 12.40 29.94
C ASP A 55 -2.60 12.22 30.54
N ASP A 56 -2.35 11.04 31.13
CA ASP A 56 -1.05 10.60 31.64
C ASP A 56 -0.14 9.95 30.57
N GLY A 57 -0.50 10.09 29.29
CA GLY A 57 0.21 9.51 28.17
C GLY A 57 1.43 10.32 27.71
N PRO A 58 2.12 9.87 26.64
CA PRO A 58 3.30 10.55 26.09
C PRO A 58 3.06 12.00 25.64
N LEU A 59 1.80 12.35 25.32
CA LEU A 59 1.41 13.70 24.92
C LEU A 59 1.01 14.59 26.11
N ALA A 60 0.99 14.04 27.34
CA ALA A 60 0.57 14.72 28.57
C ALA A 60 -0.75 15.51 28.39
N GLY A 61 -1.74 14.87 27.75
CA GLY A 61 -3.02 15.48 27.43
C GLY A 61 -3.93 14.58 26.60
N GLN A 62 -5.21 14.93 26.59
CA GLN A 62 -6.24 14.28 25.79
C GLN A 62 -6.27 14.83 24.36
N VAL A 63 -5.70 14.07 23.42
CA VAL A 63 -5.67 14.40 21.99
C VAL A 63 -6.51 13.37 21.23
N PRO A 64 -7.48 13.80 20.41
CA PRO A 64 -8.26 12.88 19.59
C PRO A 64 -7.42 12.31 18.45
N VAL A 65 -7.50 10.99 18.26
CA VAL A 65 -6.90 10.30 17.12
C VAL A 65 -7.96 10.23 16.02
N THR A 66 -7.81 10.99 14.94
CA THR A 66 -8.84 11.14 13.90
C THR A 66 -8.42 10.65 12.52
N GLY A 67 -7.18 10.18 12.35
CA GLY A 67 -6.64 9.73 11.08
C GLY A 67 -5.86 8.43 11.21
N VAL A 68 -6.24 7.42 10.43
CA VAL A 68 -5.53 6.14 10.28
C VAL A 68 -5.59 5.73 8.83
N LEU A 69 -4.44 5.47 8.22
CA LEU A 69 -4.30 4.98 6.85
C LEU A 69 -3.14 3.99 6.78
N GLY A 70 -3.25 2.98 5.91
CA GLY A 70 -2.11 2.19 5.46
C GLY A 70 -1.05 3.08 4.82
N ASP A 71 0.23 2.72 4.90
CA ASP A 71 1.35 3.58 4.49
C ASP A 71 1.28 4.04 3.02
N GLN A 72 0.97 3.14 2.09
CA GLN A 72 0.87 3.44 0.66
C GLN A 72 -0.34 4.32 0.35
N GLN A 73 -1.46 4.09 1.04
CA GLN A 73 -2.68 4.88 0.97
C GLN A 73 -2.48 6.27 1.60
N ALA A 74 -1.77 6.36 2.73
CA ALA A 74 -1.36 7.62 3.33
C ALA A 74 -0.47 8.42 2.37
N ALA A 75 0.44 7.75 1.65
CA ALA A 75 1.25 8.38 0.62
C ALA A 75 0.43 8.90 -0.57
N MET A 76 -0.66 8.22 -0.97
CA MET A 76 -1.62 8.75 -1.96
C MET A 76 -2.21 10.08 -1.49
N VAL A 77 -2.70 10.14 -0.26
CA VAL A 77 -3.29 11.36 0.32
C VAL A 77 -2.23 12.46 0.46
N GLY A 78 -1.04 12.12 0.94
CA GLY A 78 0.08 13.08 1.10
C GLY A 78 0.61 13.65 -0.22
N GLN A 79 0.47 12.90 -1.32
CA GLN A 79 0.79 13.35 -2.69
C GLN A 79 -0.39 14.05 -3.37
N VAL A 80 -1.51 14.24 -2.66
CA VAL A 80 -2.74 14.84 -3.19
C VAL A 80 -3.29 14.07 -4.39
N CYS A 81 -3.11 12.75 -4.43
CA CYS A 81 -3.71 11.86 -5.44
C CYS A 81 -5.20 11.60 -5.13
N LEU A 82 -6.00 12.67 -5.12
CA LEU A 82 -7.38 12.70 -4.68
C LEU A 82 -8.40 12.54 -5.82
N ALA A 83 -7.98 12.69 -7.08
CA ALA A 83 -8.82 12.54 -8.25
C ALA A 83 -8.61 11.17 -8.94
N PRO A 84 -9.67 10.59 -9.55
CA PRO A 84 -9.54 9.38 -10.34
C PRO A 84 -8.52 9.55 -11.47
N GLY A 85 -7.67 8.55 -11.66
CA GLY A 85 -6.59 8.58 -12.66
C GLY A 85 -5.25 9.09 -12.11
N GLU A 86 -5.24 9.73 -10.94
CA GLU A 86 -3.99 10.09 -10.27
C GLU A 86 -3.33 8.86 -9.67
N ALA A 87 -2.01 8.78 -9.81
CA ALA A 87 -1.22 7.67 -9.35
C ALA A 87 0.03 8.15 -8.63
N LYS A 88 0.48 7.35 -7.65
CA LYS A 88 1.81 7.47 -7.08
C LYS A 88 2.59 6.21 -7.32
N ASN A 89 3.91 6.34 -7.36
CA ASN A 89 4.83 5.22 -7.28
C ASN A 89 5.89 5.49 -6.21
N THR A 90 6.03 4.61 -5.23
CA THR A 90 7.05 4.74 -4.17
C THR A 90 8.23 3.90 -4.56
N TYR A 91 9.40 4.53 -4.67
CA TYR A 91 10.65 3.85 -5.03
C TYR A 91 11.46 3.49 -3.79
N GLY A 92 11.64 2.20 -3.54
CA GLY A 92 12.41 1.66 -2.42
C GLY A 92 13.12 0.35 -2.80
N THR A 93 13.25 -0.58 -1.84
CA THR A 93 13.76 -1.94 -2.11
C THR A 93 12.93 -2.65 -3.18
N GLY A 94 11.60 -2.51 -3.08
CA GLY A 94 10.64 -2.75 -4.15
C GLY A 94 9.89 -1.45 -4.51
N ASN A 95 9.02 -1.52 -5.50
CA ASN A 95 8.11 -0.43 -5.85
C ASN A 95 6.66 -0.83 -5.58
N PHE A 96 5.87 0.14 -5.13
CA PHE A 96 4.43 0.03 -5.05
C PHE A 96 3.83 1.15 -5.86
N LEU A 97 3.00 0.79 -6.84
CA LEU A 97 2.26 1.73 -7.68
C LEU A 97 0.79 1.63 -7.31
N LEU A 98 0.19 2.76 -6.96
CA LEU A 98 -1.23 2.86 -6.64
C LEU A 98 -1.86 3.86 -7.61
N LEU A 99 -3.01 3.50 -8.16
CA LEU A 99 -3.82 4.32 -9.06
C LEU A 99 -5.20 4.53 -8.43
N ASN A 100 -5.59 5.78 -8.21
CA ASN A 100 -6.91 6.14 -7.71
C ASN A 100 -7.97 5.83 -8.78
N THR A 101 -8.98 5.00 -8.43
CA THR A 101 -10.08 4.62 -9.33
C THR A 101 -11.40 5.31 -8.99
N GLY A 102 -11.38 6.29 -8.07
CA GLY A 102 -12.56 6.96 -7.56
C GLY A 102 -13.46 6.03 -6.75
N GLU A 103 -14.76 6.31 -6.78
CA GLU A 103 -15.78 5.52 -6.07
C GLU A 103 -16.08 4.16 -6.73
N LYS A 104 -15.41 3.84 -7.86
CA LYS A 104 -15.64 2.60 -8.59
C LYS A 104 -14.61 1.54 -8.17
N ILE A 105 -15.13 0.38 -7.77
CA ILE A 105 -14.33 -0.84 -7.61
C ILE A 105 -13.95 -1.34 -9.01
N VAL A 106 -12.65 -1.36 -9.31
CA VAL A 106 -12.11 -1.90 -10.56
C VAL A 106 -11.39 -3.21 -10.25
N ARG A 107 -11.95 -4.33 -10.68
CA ARG A 107 -11.31 -5.65 -10.59
C ARG A 107 -10.33 -5.81 -11.76
N SER A 108 -9.11 -6.24 -11.49
CA SER A 108 -8.06 -6.36 -12.51
C SER A 108 -8.09 -7.72 -13.21
N ASP A 109 -8.07 -7.71 -14.54
CA ASP A 109 -7.83 -8.92 -15.36
C ASP A 109 -6.32 -9.22 -15.56
N ASN A 110 -5.44 -8.40 -14.99
CA ASN A 110 -3.98 -8.48 -15.18
C ASN A 110 -3.23 -8.74 -13.86
N GLY A 111 -3.92 -9.29 -12.86
CA GLY A 111 -3.32 -9.64 -11.57
C GLY A 111 -2.93 -8.45 -10.70
N LEU A 112 -3.49 -7.25 -10.91
CA LEU A 112 -3.36 -6.15 -9.94
C LEU A 112 -4.33 -6.36 -8.77
N LEU A 113 -3.98 -5.82 -7.61
CA LEU A 113 -4.85 -5.82 -6.44
C LEU A 113 -5.87 -4.69 -6.54
N THR A 114 -7.13 -4.98 -6.22
CA THR A 114 -8.13 -3.95 -5.96
C THR A 114 -8.20 -3.73 -4.46
N THR A 115 -8.10 -2.48 -4.00
CA THR A 115 -8.02 -2.14 -2.57
C THR A 115 -8.78 -0.85 -2.29
N VAL A 116 -9.09 -0.56 -1.02
CA VAL A 116 -9.57 0.78 -0.64
C VAL A 116 -8.37 1.75 -0.61
N CYS A 117 -8.53 2.92 -1.22
CA CYS A 117 -7.54 4.00 -1.24
C CYS A 117 -7.68 4.87 0.02
N TYR A 118 -8.89 5.32 0.36
CA TYR A 118 -9.21 6.04 1.59
C TYR A 118 -10.73 6.24 1.71
N GLN A 119 -11.19 6.62 2.90
CA GLN A 119 -12.54 7.15 3.13
C GLN A 119 -12.49 8.32 4.10
N PHE A 120 -13.08 9.46 3.73
CA PHE A 120 -13.08 10.67 4.56
C PHE A 120 -14.47 10.94 5.14
N GLY A 121 -14.60 10.82 6.47
CA GLY A 121 -15.87 10.96 7.17
C GLY A 121 -16.96 10.09 6.54
N ASP A 122 -18.11 10.71 6.28
CA ASP A 122 -19.28 10.05 5.69
C ASP A 122 -19.26 10.04 4.15
N ALA A 123 -18.17 10.50 3.53
CA ALA A 123 -18.02 10.37 2.08
C ALA A 123 -17.93 8.89 1.67
N LYS A 124 -18.27 8.62 0.41
CA LYS A 124 -18.10 7.29 -0.15
C LYS A 124 -16.62 6.89 -0.16
N PRO A 125 -16.32 5.58 -0.05
CA PRO A 125 -14.96 5.08 -0.19
C PRO A 125 -14.42 5.39 -1.58
N VAL A 126 -13.13 5.75 -1.62
CA VAL A 126 -12.35 5.81 -2.85
C VAL A 126 -11.49 4.55 -2.92
N TYR A 127 -11.44 3.93 -4.09
CA TYR A 127 -10.69 2.69 -4.33
C TYR A 127 -9.42 2.96 -5.13
N ALA A 128 -8.54 1.96 -5.14
CA ALA A 128 -7.33 1.96 -5.95
C ALA A 128 -7.06 0.61 -6.58
N LEU A 129 -6.36 0.67 -7.72
CA LEU A 129 -5.59 -0.46 -8.23
C LEU A 129 -4.16 -0.36 -7.71
N GLU A 130 -3.63 -1.48 -7.25
CA GLU A 130 -2.26 -1.56 -6.73
C GLU A 130 -1.47 -2.63 -7.49
N GLY A 131 -0.28 -2.24 -7.95
CA GLY A 131 0.75 -3.13 -8.47
C GLY A 131 1.99 -3.07 -7.58
N SER A 132 2.49 -4.24 -7.20
CA SER A 132 3.74 -4.38 -6.45
C SER A 132 4.84 -4.99 -7.32
N ILE A 133 6.03 -4.40 -7.24
CA ILE A 133 7.23 -4.84 -7.93
C ILE A 133 8.27 -5.13 -6.85
N ALA A 134 8.57 -6.41 -6.59
CA ALA A 134 9.39 -6.76 -5.43
C ALA A 134 10.87 -6.35 -5.53
N VAL A 135 11.41 -6.29 -6.74
CA VAL A 135 12.84 -6.07 -6.95
C VAL A 135 13.07 -4.84 -7.82
N THR A 136 13.38 -3.72 -7.17
CA THR A 136 13.80 -2.47 -7.83
C THR A 136 15.11 -1.97 -7.23
N GLY A 137 15.08 -1.31 -6.07
CA GLY A 137 16.29 -0.85 -5.39
C GLY A 137 17.21 -1.98 -4.94
N SER A 138 16.63 -3.14 -4.60
CA SER A 138 17.41 -4.35 -4.26
C SER A 138 18.26 -4.87 -5.43
N ALA A 139 17.85 -4.61 -6.68
CA ALA A 139 18.69 -4.94 -7.85
C ALA A 139 20.00 -4.13 -7.83
N VAL A 140 19.92 -2.83 -7.52
CA VAL A 140 21.10 -1.97 -7.41
C VAL A 140 21.96 -2.40 -6.21
N GLN A 141 21.36 -2.77 -5.09
CA GLN A 141 22.08 -3.33 -3.95
C GLN A 141 22.80 -4.64 -4.33
N TRP A 142 22.17 -5.50 -5.11
CA TRP A 142 22.77 -6.75 -5.59
C TRP A 142 24.00 -6.49 -6.50
N LEU A 143 23.93 -5.50 -7.39
CA LEU A 143 25.11 -5.10 -8.20
C LEU A 143 26.29 -4.65 -7.33
N ARG A 144 26.02 -3.97 -6.21
CA ARG A 144 27.04 -3.51 -5.26
C ARG A 144 27.59 -4.68 -4.44
N ASP A 145 26.72 -5.43 -3.79
CA ASP A 145 27.12 -6.36 -2.72
C ASP A 145 27.51 -7.73 -3.24
N GLN A 146 26.90 -8.19 -4.34
CA GLN A 146 27.13 -9.53 -4.88
C GLN A 146 28.09 -9.50 -6.07
N LEU A 147 27.88 -8.58 -7.01
CA LEU A 147 28.78 -8.45 -8.16
C LEU A 147 29.99 -7.54 -7.89
N GLY A 148 29.91 -6.62 -6.93
CA GLY A 148 31.01 -5.70 -6.61
C GLY A 148 31.34 -4.71 -7.72
N ILE A 149 30.46 -4.52 -8.71
CA ILE A 149 30.74 -3.70 -9.90
C ILE A 149 30.45 -2.21 -9.68
N ILE A 150 29.73 -1.89 -8.61
CA ILE A 150 29.52 -0.52 -8.14
C ILE A 150 29.87 -0.43 -6.65
N SER A 151 30.39 0.70 -6.21
CA SER A 151 30.73 0.98 -4.81
C SER A 151 29.54 1.52 -4.01
N GLY A 152 28.49 2.00 -4.69
CA GLY A 152 27.29 2.54 -4.04
C GLY A 152 26.16 2.82 -5.04
N ALA A 153 24.94 2.95 -4.53
CA ALA A 153 23.75 3.15 -5.37
C ALA A 153 23.86 4.39 -6.27
N ALA A 154 24.41 5.50 -5.77
CA ALA A 154 24.61 6.73 -6.55
C ALA A 154 25.55 6.55 -7.75
N GLN A 155 26.49 5.59 -7.71
CA GLN A 155 27.39 5.34 -8.82
C GLN A 155 26.65 4.75 -10.03
N SER A 156 25.54 4.04 -9.82
CA SER A 156 24.73 3.48 -10.91
C SER A 156 24.23 4.57 -11.87
N GLU A 157 23.79 5.72 -11.35
CA GLU A 157 23.36 6.85 -12.17
C GLU A 157 24.54 7.46 -12.95
N ALA A 158 25.67 7.66 -12.28
CA ALA A 158 26.86 8.24 -12.91
C ALA A 158 27.41 7.38 -14.06
N LEU A 159 27.35 6.05 -13.93
CA LEU A 159 27.75 5.11 -14.98
C LEU A 159 26.72 5.06 -16.11
N ALA A 160 25.42 5.01 -15.78
CA ALA A 160 24.36 4.98 -16.78
C ALA A 160 24.36 6.24 -17.68
N ARG A 161 24.76 7.40 -17.14
CA ARG A 161 24.89 8.65 -17.90
C ARG A 161 26.06 8.69 -18.88
N GLN A 162 27.01 7.74 -18.82
CA GLN A 162 28.18 7.71 -19.72
C GLN A 162 27.88 7.05 -21.07
N VAL A 163 26.72 6.39 -21.20
CA VAL A 163 26.28 5.74 -22.43
C VAL A 163 25.03 6.43 -22.97
N THR A 164 24.81 6.35 -24.28
CA THR A 164 23.67 6.98 -24.95
C THR A 164 22.40 6.13 -24.88
N ASP A 165 22.54 4.81 -24.71
CA ASP A 165 21.44 3.85 -24.61
C ASP A 165 21.86 2.59 -23.84
N ASN A 166 21.00 1.57 -23.82
CA ASN A 166 21.25 0.29 -23.14
C ASN A 166 22.05 -0.73 -23.99
N GLY A 167 22.46 -0.39 -25.21
CA GLY A 167 23.19 -1.28 -26.11
C GLY A 167 22.46 -2.58 -26.49
N GLY A 168 21.13 -2.61 -26.39
CA GLY A 168 20.32 -3.82 -26.58
C GLY A 168 20.35 -4.80 -25.41
N VAL A 169 20.94 -4.42 -24.27
CA VAL A 169 21.02 -5.24 -23.06
C VAL A 169 19.79 -5.00 -22.17
N TYR A 170 19.20 -6.10 -21.70
CA TYR A 170 18.08 -6.10 -20.76
C TYR A 170 18.44 -6.85 -19.51
N PHE A 171 18.05 -6.31 -18.36
CA PHE A 171 18.21 -6.95 -17.07
C PHE A 171 16.83 -7.22 -16.45
N VAL A 172 16.56 -8.49 -16.15
CA VAL A 172 15.31 -8.94 -15.52
C VAL A 172 15.63 -9.41 -14.11
N PRO A 173 15.52 -8.54 -13.09
CA PRO A 173 15.97 -8.84 -11.73
C PRO A 173 14.91 -9.65 -10.96
N ALA A 174 14.58 -10.85 -11.43
CA ALA A 174 13.56 -11.73 -10.84
C ALA A 174 14.11 -12.65 -9.72
N PHE A 175 14.93 -12.10 -8.81
CA PHE A 175 15.61 -12.91 -7.78
C PHE A 175 14.66 -13.65 -6.83
N SER A 176 13.46 -13.10 -6.61
CA SER A 176 12.42 -13.66 -5.75
C SER A 176 11.15 -14.05 -6.53
N GLY A 177 11.26 -14.20 -7.85
CA GLY A 177 10.13 -14.38 -8.75
C GLY A 177 9.59 -13.07 -9.33
N LEU A 178 8.72 -13.20 -10.33
CA LEU A 178 7.99 -12.10 -10.95
C LEU A 178 6.64 -11.91 -10.25
N PHE A 179 6.40 -10.73 -9.69
CA PHE A 179 5.13 -10.34 -9.07
C PHE A 179 4.14 -9.89 -10.16
N ALA A 180 3.19 -9.01 -9.85
CA ALA A 180 2.24 -8.52 -10.84
C ALA A 180 2.94 -8.03 -12.13
N PRO A 181 2.42 -8.36 -13.33
CA PRO A 181 1.22 -9.16 -13.62
C PRO A 181 1.45 -10.69 -13.67
N TYR A 182 2.67 -11.17 -13.42
CA TYR A 182 3.07 -12.55 -13.70
C TYR A 182 2.80 -13.56 -12.58
N TRP A 183 2.94 -13.14 -11.31
CA TRP A 183 2.76 -13.98 -10.11
C TRP A 183 3.40 -15.38 -10.21
N ARG A 184 4.68 -15.42 -10.58
CA ARG A 184 5.48 -16.66 -10.71
C ARG A 184 6.72 -16.58 -9.83
N SER A 185 6.78 -17.45 -8.82
CA SER A 185 7.96 -17.71 -7.99
C SER A 185 8.66 -18.99 -8.40
#